data_AF-A0A0F1ENS5-F1
#
_entry.id   AF-A0A0F1ENS5-F1
#
_cell.length_a   1.000
_cell.length_b   1.000
_cell.length_c   1.000
_cell.angle_alpha   90.00
_cell.angle_beta   90.00
_cell.angle_gamma   90.00
#
_symmetry.space_group_name_H-M   'P 1'
#
loop_
_entity.id
_entity.type
_entity.pdbx_description
1 polymer ?
#
loop_
_entity_poly.entity_id
_entity_poly.type
_entity_poly.pdbx_seq_one_letter_code
_entity_poly.pdbx_strand_id
1 'polypeptide(L)'
;MRKITLALSAACLLFSLNSAVVARASAPTPLYTGTTAAMLAEQAPIHWVSVAQIENSLMGRAPMAVGFDIDDTVLFSSPGFWRGKKMYSPDSEAYLKNPEFWEKMNNGWDEYSIPKEVARALIAMHVKRGDSIYFVTGRSQTKTETVSRTLQDDFQIPAANMNPVIFAGDKEGQNTKIQWLEKKNIKVFYGDSDNDITAAQDAGARGIRVLRASNSTYRPLPMAGKFGEEVIVNSEY
;
A
#
# COMPACT_ATOMS: atom_id res chain seq x y z
N MET A 1 -12.65 -42.60 -42.17
CA MET A 1 -11.90 -41.74 -41.23
C MET A 1 -12.81 -40.96 -40.28
N ARG A 2 -13.85 -40.25 -40.74
CA ARG A 2 -14.76 -39.41 -39.92
C ARG A 2 -15.46 -40.12 -38.74
N LYS A 3 -15.80 -41.42 -38.88
CA LYS A 3 -16.46 -42.21 -37.82
C LYS A 3 -15.52 -42.65 -36.69
N ILE A 4 -14.22 -42.79 -36.97
CA ILE A 4 -13.21 -43.16 -35.97
C ILE A 4 -12.82 -41.93 -35.12
N THR A 5 -12.76 -40.76 -35.74
CA THR A 5 -12.52 -39.48 -35.05
C THR A 5 -13.66 -39.13 -34.09
N LEU A 6 -14.92 -39.35 -34.49
CA LEU A 6 -16.09 -39.14 -33.62
C LEU A 6 -16.12 -40.11 -32.42
N ALA A 7 -15.70 -41.35 -32.60
CA ALA A 7 -15.64 -42.34 -31.51
C ALA A 7 -14.53 -42.02 -30.49
N LEU A 8 -13.36 -41.53 -30.96
CA LEU A 8 -12.30 -41.07 -30.05
C LEU A 8 -12.70 -39.79 -29.30
N SER A 9 -13.39 -38.84 -29.95
CA SER A 9 -13.87 -37.62 -29.30
C SER A 9 -14.93 -37.91 -28.23
N ALA A 10 -15.82 -38.89 -28.45
CA ALA A 10 -16.80 -39.31 -27.46
C ALA A 10 -16.15 -40.03 -26.26
N ALA A 11 -15.09 -40.82 -26.49
CA ALA A 11 -14.33 -41.45 -25.43
C ALA A 11 -13.56 -40.42 -24.57
N CYS A 12 -12.98 -39.39 -25.17
CA CYS A 12 -12.29 -38.32 -24.42
C CYS A 12 -13.25 -37.47 -23.56
N LEU A 13 -14.50 -37.24 -24.01
CA LEU A 13 -15.51 -36.57 -23.18
C LEU A 13 -15.99 -37.41 -21.99
N LEU A 14 -16.05 -38.74 -22.14
CA LEU A 14 -16.45 -39.65 -21.06
C LEU A 14 -15.38 -39.78 -19.96
N PHE A 15 -14.10 -39.56 -20.29
CA PHE A 15 -13.01 -39.56 -19.31
C PHE A 15 -12.81 -38.21 -18.59
N SER A 16 -13.22 -37.08 -19.19
CA SER A 16 -13.13 -35.77 -18.51
C SER A 16 -14.31 -35.47 -17.58
N LEU A 17 -15.44 -36.16 -17.73
CA LEU A 17 -16.65 -35.96 -16.92
C LEU A 17 -16.73 -36.85 -15.65
N ASN A 18 -15.78 -37.76 -15.44
CA ASN A 18 -15.75 -38.63 -14.24
C ASN A 18 -14.97 -38.05 -13.05
N SER A 19 -14.43 -36.85 -13.19
CA SER A 19 -14.02 -36.09 -12.00
C SER A 19 -15.28 -35.42 -11.45
N ALA A 20 -16.00 -36.13 -10.57
CA ALA A 20 -16.88 -35.45 -9.64
C ALA A 20 -16.01 -34.42 -8.92
N VAL A 21 -16.14 -33.15 -9.29
CA VAL A 21 -15.68 -32.04 -8.45
C VAL A 21 -16.54 -32.14 -7.22
N VAL A 22 -16.07 -32.92 -6.25
CA VAL A 22 -16.62 -32.93 -4.91
C VAL A 22 -16.29 -31.54 -4.39
N ALA A 23 -17.27 -30.64 -4.46
CA ALA A 23 -17.31 -29.48 -3.61
C ALA A 23 -17.26 -30.02 -2.18
N ARG A 24 -16.06 -30.17 -1.63
CA ARG A 24 -15.90 -30.49 -0.23
C ARG A 24 -16.51 -29.31 0.49
N ALA A 25 -17.69 -29.52 1.08
CA ALA A 25 -18.21 -28.62 2.09
C ALA A 25 -17.04 -28.34 3.04
N SER A 26 -16.73 -27.06 3.26
CA SER A 26 -15.72 -26.65 4.23
C SER A 26 -16.03 -27.42 5.51
N ALA A 27 -15.16 -28.37 5.87
CA ALA A 27 -15.34 -29.10 7.10
C ALA A 27 -15.40 -28.05 8.21
N PRO A 28 -16.39 -28.11 9.12
CA PRO A 28 -16.50 -27.11 10.17
C PRO A 28 -15.15 -27.02 10.88
N THR A 29 -14.62 -25.80 10.97
CA THR A 29 -13.37 -25.55 11.70
C THR A 29 -13.54 -26.16 13.11
N PRO A 30 -12.63 -27.02 13.58
CA PRO A 30 -12.77 -27.65 14.88
C PRO A 30 -13.03 -26.62 15.98
N LEU A 31 -13.95 -26.90 16.90
CA LEU A 31 -14.30 -25.96 17.99
C LEU A 31 -13.08 -25.57 18.82
N TYR A 32 -12.13 -26.49 18.97
CA TYR A 32 -10.84 -26.29 19.63
C TYR A 32 -9.72 -26.82 18.72
N THR A 33 -9.16 -25.96 17.88
CA THR A 33 -8.06 -26.33 16.98
C THR A 33 -6.72 -26.54 17.69
N GLY A 34 -6.52 -25.90 18.85
CA GLY A 34 -5.24 -25.91 19.58
C GLY A 34 -4.11 -25.20 18.82
N THR A 35 -2.90 -25.25 19.38
CA THR A 35 -1.66 -24.78 18.74
C THR A 35 -0.46 -25.59 19.26
N THR A 36 0.70 -25.49 18.59
CA THR A 36 1.96 -26.11 19.03
C THR A 36 3.04 -25.04 19.22
N ALA A 37 4.11 -25.39 19.95
CA ALA A 37 5.26 -24.50 20.08
C ALA A 37 5.88 -24.14 18.71
N ALA A 38 5.84 -25.06 17.73
CA ALA A 38 6.32 -24.80 16.38
C ALA A 38 5.47 -23.74 15.66
N MET A 39 4.13 -23.79 15.79
CA MET A 39 3.23 -22.79 15.21
C MET A 39 3.35 -21.42 15.89
N LEU A 40 3.58 -21.38 17.21
CA LEU A 40 3.78 -20.12 17.94
C LEU A 40 5.15 -19.48 17.63
N ALA A 41 6.16 -20.29 17.32
CA ALA A 41 7.51 -19.83 16.98
C ALA A 41 7.72 -19.65 15.46
N GLU A 42 6.72 -19.97 14.64
CA GLU A 42 6.79 -19.79 13.19
C GLU A 42 6.98 -18.30 12.87
N GLN A 43 7.97 -18.00 12.02
CA GLN A 43 8.27 -16.66 11.55
C GLN A 43 8.38 -16.70 10.03
N ALA A 44 7.66 -15.79 9.37
CA ALA A 44 7.89 -15.56 7.95
C ALA A 44 9.30 -14.95 7.77
N PRO A 45 10.04 -15.30 6.70
CA PRO A 45 11.39 -14.79 6.44
C PRO A 45 11.34 -13.35 5.90
N ILE A 46 10.92 -12.42 6.74
CA ILE A 46 10.77 -11.00 6.43
C ILE A 46 11.98 -10.22 6.95
N HIS A 47 12.49 -9.28 6.15
CA HIS A 47 13.55 -8.37 6.57
C HIS A 47 12.97 -7.24 7.44
N TRP A 48 12.69 -7.56 8.70
CA TRP A 48 12.19 -6.61 9.67
C TRP A 48 13.24 -5.56 10.06
N VAL A 49 12.85 -4.28 10.05
CA VAL A 49 13.69 -3.16 10.50
C VAL A 49 12.94 -2.19 11.38
N SER A 50 13.66 -1.42 12.18
CA SER A 50 13.15 -0.30 12.98
C SER A 50 13.53 1.04 12.35
N VAL A 51 12.83 2.11 12.73
CA VAL A 51 13.19 3.48 12.34
C VAL A 51 14.63 3.81 12.76
N ALA A 52 15.07 3.33 13.94
CA ALA A 52 16.45 3.53 14.40
C ALA A 52 17.49 2.81 13.52
N GLN A 53 17.20 1.59 13.05
CA GLN A 53 18.09 0.89 12.11
C GLN A 53 18.14 1.59 10.76
N ILE A 54 17.02 2.14 10.30
CA ILE A 54 16.97 2.97 9.09
C ILE A 54 17.84 4.22 9.28
N GLU A 55 17.67 4.99 10.36
CA GLU A 55 18.48 6.17 10.68
C GLU A 55 19.98 5.82 10.68
N ASN A 56 20.33 4.73 11.39
CA ASN A 56 21.71 4.23 11.48
C ASN A 56 22.29 3.91 10.09
N SER A 57 21.52 3.25 9.21
CA SER A 57 21.95 2.92 7.84
C SER A 57 22.18 4.16 6.94
N LEU A 58 21.63 5.31 7.34
CA LEU A 58 21.75 6.57 6.62
C LEU A 58 22.77 7.53 7.25
N MET A 59 23.41 7.18 8.37
CA MET A 59 24.43 8.03 9.00
C MET A 59 25.58 8.35 8.05
N GLY A 60 26.08 9.59 8.12
CA GLY A 60 27.15 10.08 7.26
C GLY A 60 26.73 10.39 5.82
N ARG A 61 25.50 10.03 5.39
CA ARG A 61 24.96 10.44 4.10
C ARG A 61 24.45 11.88 4.18
N ALA A 62 24.84 12.70 3.21
CA ALA A 62 24.32 14.05 3.02
C ALA A 62 22.78 14.05 2.90
N PRO A 63 22.12 15.19 3.16
CA PRO A 63 20.69 15.34 2.94
C PRO A 63 20.27 14.90 1.54
N MET A 64 19.13 14.21 1.44
CA MET A 64 18.60 13.67 0.19
C MET A 64 17.09 13.88 0.06
N ALA A 65 16.55 13.60 -1.12
CA ALA A 65 15.10 13.52 -1.31
C ALA A 65 14.59 12.15 -0.85
N VAL A 66 13.54 12.16 -0.03
CA VAL A 66 12.81 10.96 0.41
C VAL A 66 11.34 11.15 0.13
N GLY A 67 10.64 10.04 -0.12
CA GLY A 67 9.23 10.08 -0.47
C GLY A 67 8.39 9.14 0.39
N PHE A 68 7.13 9.52 0.57
CA PHE A 68 6.13 8.74 1.28
C PHE A 68 4.90 8.59 0.38
N ASP A 69 4.33 7.38 0.33
CA ASP A 69 2.92 7.24 0.03
C ASP A 69 2.05 7.85 1.16
N ILE A 70 0.77 8.11 0.89
CA ILE A 70 -0.15 8.74 1.86
C ILE A 70 -1.03 7.72 2.57
N ASP A 71 -1.87 7.03 1.81
CA ASP A 71 -3.02 6.28 2.32
C ASP A 71 -2.56 4.93 2.90
N ASP A 72 -2.86 4.67 4.18
CA ASP A 72 -2.36 3.55 4.99
C ASP A 72 -0.82 3.51 5.20
N THR A 73 -0.08 4.47 4.64
CA THR A 73 1.35 4.67 4.87
C THR A 73 1.61 5.70 5.96
N VAL A 74 1.16 6.94 5.77
CA VAL A 74 1.27 8.00 6.79
C VAL A 74 -0.06 8.36 7.42
N LEU A 75 -1.17 8.24 6.68
CA LEU A 75 -2.51 8.49 7.18
C LEU A 75 -3.35 7.21 7.11
N PHE A 76 -3.98 6.82 8.21
CA PHE A 76 -5.13 5.94 8.16
C PHE A 76 -6.34 6.74 7.64
N SER A 77 -6.52 6.74 6.32
CA SER A 77 -7.50 7.56 5.60
C SER A 77 -8.79 6.82 5.22
N SER A 78 -8.89 5.55 5.61
CA SER A 78 -10.09 4.72 5.43
C SER A 78 -11.41 5.41 5.81
N PRO A 79 -11.51 6.30 6.83
CA PRO A 79 -12.75 7.03 7.11
C PRO A 79 -13.31 7.82 5.90
N GLY A 80 -12.45 8.56 5.19
CA GLY A 80 -12.83 9.33 4.00
C GLY A 80 -13.23 8.43 2.83
N PHE A 81 -12.43 7.40 2.54
CA PHE A 81 -12.72 6.42 1.49
C PHE A 81 -14.02 5.65 1.76
N TRP A 82 -14.25 5.23 3.01
CA TRP A 82 -15.47 4.53 3.38
C TRP A 82 -16.71 5.42 3.23
N ARG A 83 -16.60 6.69 3.66
CA ARG A 83 -17.66 7.68 3.45
C ARG A 83 -17.93 7.88 1.96
N GLY A 84 -16.88 7.99 1.15
CA GLY A 84 -16.94 8.12 -0.30
C GLY A 84 -17.67 6.98 -0.98
N LYS A 85 -17.28 5.73 -0.68
CA LYS A 85 -17.95 4.55 -1.22
C LYS A 85 -19.45 4.55 -0.92
N LYS A 86 -19.83 4.75 0.35
CA LYS A 86 -21.26 4.81 0.74
C LYS A 86 -22.04 5.93 0.08
N MET A 87 -21.39 7.04 -0.28
CA MET A 87 -22.07 8.20 -0.86
C MET A 87 -22.21 8.09 -2.38
N TYR A 88 -21.16 7.64 -3.06
CA TYR A 88 -21.05 7.75 -4.52
C TYR A 88 -21.18 6.40 -5.24
N SER A 89 -20.89 5.27 -4.59
CA SER A 89 -21.06 3.94 -5.19
C SER A 89 -21.15 2.84 -4.11
N PRO A 90 -22.28 2.70 -3.39
CA PRO A 90 -22.39 1.77 -2.26
C PRO A 90 -22.03 0.32 -2.61
N ASP A 91 -22.37 -0.10 -3.83
CA ASP A 91 -22.26 -1.48 -4.31
C ASP A 91 -21.07 -1.70 -5.26
N SER A 92 -20.17 -0.72 -5.43
CA SER A 92 -19.00 -0.86 -6.31
C SER A 92 -17.83 0.05 -5.90
N GLU A 93 -16.71 -0.05 -6.61
CA GLU A 93 -15.54 0.82 -6.43
C GLU A 93 -15.56 2.04 -7.38
N ALA A 94 -16.69 2.32 -8.04
CA ALA A 94 -16.78 3.39 -9.05
C ALA A 94 -16.50 4.79 -8.48
N TYR A 95 -16.70 5.00 -7.16
CA TYR A 95 -16.34 6.26 -6.49
C TYR A 95 -14.86 6.62 -6.67
N LEU A 96 -13.95 5.64 -6.80
CA LEU A 96 -12.52 5.89 -7.02
C LEU A 96 -12.22 6.55 -8.37
N LYS A 97 -13.18 6.57 -9.30
CA LYS A 97 -13.09 7.28 -10.58
C LYS A 97 -14.04 8.49 -10.63
N ASN A 98 -14.71 8.83 -9.53
CA ASN A 98 -15.62 9.98 -9.44
C ASN A 98 -14.84 11.25 -9.02
N PRO A 99 -14.81 12.31 -9.85
CA PRO A 99 -14.11 13.55 -9.50
C PRO A 99 -14.69 14.27 -8.28
N GLU A 100 -16.00 14.19 -8.03
CA GLU A 100 -16.62 14.82 -6.84
C GLU A 100 -16.16 14.15 -5.54
N PHE A 101 -15.95 12.82 -5.56
CA PHE A 101 -15.34 12.12 -4.45
C PHE A 101 -13.94 12.66 -4.17
N TRP A 102 -13.10 12.77 -5.21
CA TRP A 102 -11.74 13.25 -5.05
C TRP A 102 -11.69 14.70 -4.55
N GLU A 103 -12.59 15.58 -5.01
CA GLU A 103 -12.70 16.95 -4.48
C GLU A 103 -12.99 16.95 -2.98
N LYS A 104 -13.87 16.07 -2.49
CA LYS A 104 -14.11 15.92 -1.04
C LYS A 104 -12.93 15.31 -0.30
N MET A 105 -12.34 14.26 -0.86
CA MET A 105 -11.23 13.53 -0.24
C MET A 105 -10.02 14.45 -0.05
N ASN A 106 -9.68 15.23 -1.07
CA ASN A 106 -8.49 16.08 -1.07
C ASN A 106 -8.68 17.46 -0.43
N ASN A 107 -9.91 17.87 -0.09
CA ASN A 107 -10.21 19.21 0.45
C ASN A 107 -11.02 19.17 1.75
N GLY A 108 -10.77 18.20 2.62
CA GLY A 108 -11.27 18.25 4.00
C GLY A 108 -11.58 16.90 4.66
N TRP A 109 -11.75 15.81 3.90
CA TRP A 109 -12.02 14.52 4.55
C TRP A 109 -10.81 13.91 5.26
N ASP A 110 -9.60 14.40 5.00
CA ASP A 110 -8.45 14.06 5.82
C ASP A 110 -8.51 14.64 7.26
N GLU A 111 -9.47 15.52 7.59
CA GLU A 111 -9.77 15.87 9.00
C GLU A 111 -10.21 14.64 9.84
N TYR A 112 -10.66 13.58 9.16
CA TYR A 112 -11.00 12.30 9.78
C TYR A 112 -9.92 11.23 9.60
N SER A 113 -8.84 11.55 8.88
CA SER A 113 -7.69 10.66 8.73
C SER A 113 -6.87 10.69 10.02
N ILE A 114 -6.33 9.53 10.40
CA ILE A 114 -5.55 9.40 11.64
C ILE A 114 -4.06 9.29 11.26
N PRO A 115 -3.20 10.24 11.69
CA PRO A 115 -1.77 10.15 11.41
C PRO A 115 -1.15 8.94 12.12
N LYS A 116 -0.36 8.16 11.39
CA LYS A 116 0.30 6.96 11.90
C LYS A 116 1.55 7.29 12.68
N GLU A 117 1.76 6.62 13.80
CA GLU A 117 2.89 6.83 14.70
C GLU A 117 4.23 6.49 14.03
N VAL A 118 4.28 5.44 13.21
CA VAL A 118 5.48 5.13 12.42
C VAL A 118 5.87 6.28 11.48
N ALA A 119 4.89 6.97 10.91
CA ALA A 119 5.12 8.09 10.02
C ALA A 119 5.63 9.32 10.78
N ARG A 120 5.09 9.59 11.98
CA ARG A 120 5.65 10.62 12.87
C ARG A 120 7.13 10.39 13.12
N ALA A 121 7.51 9.15 13.47
CA ALA A 121 8.89 8.79 13.75
C ALA A 121 9.81 8.93 12.51
N LEU A 122 9.37 8.41 11.34
CA LEU A 122 10.13 8.53 10.10
C LEU A 122 10.30 9.97 9.65
N ILE A 123 9.22 10.76 9.65
CA ILE A 123 9.25 12.16 9.22
C ILE A 123 10.14 12.98 10.15
N ALA A 124 10.01 12.82 11.47
CA ALA A 124 10.89 13.51 12.42
C ALA A 124 12.37 13.15 12.22
N MET A 125 12.66 11.87 11.93
CA MET A 125 14.02 11.40 11.62
C MET A 125 14.56 12.05 10.34
N HIS A 126 13.77 12.12 9.27
CA HIS A 126 14.17 12.78 8.01
C HIS A 126 14.30 14.30 8.14
N VAL A 127 13.44 14.94 8.93
CA VAL A 127 13.57 16.37 9.28
C VAL A 127 14.89 16.62 10.00
N LYS A 128 15.23 15.81 11.02
CA LYS A 128 16.51 15.90 11.75
C LYS A 128 17.72 15.74 10.83
N ARG A 129 17.61 14.90 9.80
CA ARG A 129 18.66 14.71 8.78
C ARG A 129 18.75 15.86 7.78
N GLY A 130 17.79 16.77 7.76
CA GLY A 130 17.70 17.85 6.77
C GLY A 130 17.24 17.37 5.39
N ASP A 131 16.63 16.18 5.30
CA ASP A 131 16.17 15.60 4.04
C ASP A 131 14.98 16.40 3.47
N SER A 132 14.84 16.39 2.15
CA SER A 132 13.68 16.97 1.45
C SER A 132 12.57 15.92 1.36
N ILE A 133 11.39 16.24 1.90
CA ILE A 133 10.29 15.29 2.10
C ILE A 133 9.24 15.50 1.02
N TYR A 134 8.92 14.43 0.30
CA TYR A 134 7.89 14.38 -0.72
C TYR A 134 6.78 13.41 -0.33
N PHE A 135 5.56 13.70 -0.76
CA PHE A 135 4.44 12.77 -0.70
C PHE A 135 3.97 12.46 -2.11
N VAL A 136 3.92 11.18 -2.48
CA VAL A 136 3.55 10.70 -3.82
C VAL A 136 2.41 9.71 -3.69
N THR A 137 1.20 10.15 -4.00
CA THR A 137 -0.03 9.37 -3.79
C THR A 137 -0.67 8.95 -5.11
N GLY A 138 -1.35 7.79 -5.08
CA GLY A 138 -2.22 7.33 -6.16
C GLY A 138 -3.56 8.06 -6.23
N ARG A 139 -3.88 8.95 -5.29
CA ARG A 139 -5.07 9.80 -5.37
C ARG A 139 -5.09 10.60 -6.67
N SER A 140 -6.28 10.82 -7.21
CA SER A 140 -6.45 11.63 -8.41
C SER A 140 -6.29 13.12 -8.08
N GLN A 141 -5.66 13.86 -9.00
CA GLN A 141 -5.48 15.29 -8.85
C GLN A 141 -6.83 16.03 -8.96
N THR A 142 -6.99 17.05 -8.13
CA THR A 142 -8.16 17.94 -8.06
C THR A 142 -7.78 19.37 -8.38
N LYS A 143 -8.77 20.26 -8.55
CA LYS A 143 -8.50 21.67 -8.85
C LYS A 143 -7.77 22.37 -7.71
N THR A 144 -8.17 22.05 -6.48
CA THR A 144 -7.51 22.48 -5.24
C THR A 144 -7.26 21.26 -4.36
N GLU A 145 -6.38 21.42 -3.38
CA GLU A 145 -6.12 20.39 -2.37
C GLU A 145 -5.68 21.04 -1.06
N THR A 146 -6.04 20.42 0.06
CA THR A 146 -5.60 20.81 1.41
C THR A 146 -4.73 19.73 2.06
N VAL A 147 -4.47 18.63 1.36
CA VAL A 147 -3.72 17.47 1.86
C VAL A 147 -2.29 17.85 2.23
N SER A 148 -1.61 18.66 1.40
CA SER A 148 -0.27 19.18 1.70
C SER A 148 -0.26 19.90 3.05
N ARG A 149 -1.27 20.73 3.32
CA ARG A 149 -1.36 21.45 4.59
C ARG A 149 -1.64 20.51 5.75
N THR A 150 -2.59 19.58 5.61
CA THR A 150 -2.89 18.58 6.63
C THR A 150 -1.65 17.79 7.03
N LEU A 151 -0.89 17.27 6.05
CA LEU A 151 0.34 16.53 6.31
C LEU A 151 1.42 17.40 6.99
N GLN A 152 1.56 18.66 6.54
CA GLN A 152 2.50 19.58 7.15
C GLN A 152 2.18 19.85 8.63
N ASP A 153 0.90 20.12 8.93
CA ASP A 153 0.42 20.45 10.27
C ASP A 153 0.48 19.22 11.19
N ASP A 154 -0.04 18.07 10.75
CA ASP A 154 -0.13 16.84 11.56
C ASP A 154 1.24 16.27 11.92
N PHE A 155 2.21 16.34 10.99
CA PHE A 155 3.56 15.83 11.20
C PHE A 155 4.59 16.90 11.55
N GLN A 156 4.15 18.15 11.77
CA GLN A 156 4.99 19.27 12.18
C GLN A 156 6.20 19.47 11.26
N ILE A 157 5.98 19.37 9.95
CA ILE A 157 7.05 19.41 8.95
C ILE A 157 7.47 20.87 8.72
N PRO A 158 8.75 21.23 8.93
CA PRO A 158 9.21 22.58 8.63
C PRO A 158 9.05 22.91 7.13
N ALA A 159 8.73 24.17 6.82
CA ALA A 159 8.51 24.60 5.44
C ALA A 159 9.72 24.36 4.51
N ALA A 160 10.94 24.30 5.06
CA ALA A 160 12.15 24.01 4.30
C ALA A 160 12.28 22.53 3.88
N ASN A 161 11.64 21.61 4.62
CA ASN A 161 11.66 20.18 4.33
C ASN A 161 10.43 19.77 3.51
N MET A 162 9.30 20.44 3.70
CA MET A 162 8.03 20.11 3.07
C MET A 162 8.00 20.46 1.57
N ASN A 163 7.43 19.57 0.76
CA ASN A 163 7.09 19.82 -0.64
C ASN A 163 5.58 19.59 -0.88
N PRO A 164 4.94 20.29 -1.84
CA PRO A 164 3.55 20.02 -2.21
C PRO A 164 3.33 18.55 -2.59
N VAL A 165 2.18 18.00 -2.20
CA VAL A 165 1.79 16.62 -2.52
C VAL A 165 1.74 16.41 -4.03
N ILE A 166 2.29 15.27 -4.45
CA ILE A 166 2.25 14.82 -5.83
C ILE A 166 1.09 13.82 -5.98
N PHE A 167 0.02 14.27 -6.62
CA PHE A 167 -1.11 13.45 -7.01
C PHE A 167 -0.79 12.73 -8.33
N ALA A 168 -0.17 11.56 -8.23
CA ALA A 168 0.26 10.78 -9.39
C ALA A 168 -0.93 10.14 -10.13
N GLY A 169 -2.08 10.02 -9.46
CA GLY A 169 -3.26 9.34 -9.96
C GLY A 169 -3.06 7.83 -10.07
N ASP A 170 -4.12 7.14 -10.47
CA ASP A 170 -4.13 5.70 -10.67
C ASP A 170 -4.56 5.38 -12.11
N LYS A 171 -3.74 4.58 -12.80
CA LYS A 171 -3.98 4.16 -14.18
C LYS A 171 -3.69 2.68 -14.33
N GLU A 172 -4.68 1.95 -14.83
CA GLU A 172 -4.60 0.51 -15.01
C GLU A 172 -3.39 0.11 -15.86
N GLY A 173 -2.65 -0.89 -15.38
CA GLY A 173 -1.45 -1.41 -16.04
C GLY A 173 -0.22 -0.48 -15.99
N GLN A 174 -0.29 0.66 -15.28
CA GLN A 174 0.82 1.60 -15.17
C GLN A 174 1.09 2.01 -13.72
N ASN A 175 2.33 1.83 -13.25
CA ASN A 175 2.76 2.42 -12.00
C ASN A 175 3.11 3.90 -12.20
N THR A 176 2.18 4.78 -11.82
CA THR A 176 2.27 6.23 -12.05
C THR A 176 3.31 6.93 -11.17
N LYS A 177 3.81 6.27 -10.11
CA LYS A 177 4.74 6.86 -9.14
C LYS A 177 6.19 6.88 -9.64
N ILE A 178 6.60 5.91 -10.47
CA ILE A 178 7.99 5.73 -10.94
C ILE A 178 8.59 7.05 -11.46
N GLN A 179 7.92 7.67 -12.44
CA GLN A 179 8.39 8.92 -13.05
C GLN A 179 8.57 10.07 -12.03
N TRP A 180 7.78 10.08 -10.95
CA TRP A 180 7.86 11.11 -9.92
C TRP A 180 9.02 10.84 -8.98
N LEU A 181 9.28 9.58 -8.63
CA LEU A 181 10.45 9.20 -7.85
C LEU A 181 11.75 9.56 -8.58
N GLU A 182 11.83 9.25 -9.87
CA GLU A 182 12.97 9.62 -10.72
C GLU A 182 13.12 11.14 -10.83
N LYS A 183 12.05 11.85 -11.20
CA LYS A 183 12.06 13.31 -11.40
C LYS A 183 12.43 14.08 -10.14
N LYS A 184 12.03 13.59 -8.97
CA LYS A 184 12.36 14.18 -7.67
C LYS A 184 13.65 13.62 -7.07
N ASN A 185 14.31 12.71 -7.77
CA ASN A 185 15.54 12.05 -7.34
C ASN A 185 15.40 11.42 -5.94
N ILE A 186 14.21 10.84 -5.67
CA ILE A 186 13.89 10.22 -4.38
C ILE A 186 14.78 9.00 -4.19
N LYS A 187 15.44 8.92 -3.03
CA LYS A 187 16.43 7.87 -2.70
C LYS A 187 15.86 6.79 -1.79
N VAL A 188 14.85 7.13 -0.99
CA VAL A 188 14.12 6.20 -0.14
C VAL A 188 12.63 6.49 -0.32
N PHE A 189 11.84 5.45 -0.56
CA PHE A 189 10.39 5.57 -0.70
C PHE A 189 9.68 4.62 0.26
N TYR A 190 8.81 5.19 1.10
CA TYR A 190 8.01 4.47 2.07
C TYR A 190 6.60 4.27 1.53
N GLY A 191 6.07 3.05 1.63
CA GLY A 191 4.69 2.78 1.21
C GLY A 191 4.17 1.44 1.70
N ASP A 192 2.86 1.29 1.68
CA ASP A 192 2.19 0.10 2.18
C ASP A 192 1.85 -0.90 1.06
N SER A 193 1.76 -0.43 -0.18
CA SER A 193 1.24 -1.17 -1.33
C SER A 193 2.36 -1.76 -2.19
N ASP A 194 2.07 -2.86 -2.90
CA ASP A 194 3.07 -3.50 -3.78
C ASP A 194 3.57 -2.54 -4.87
N ASN A 195 2.71 -1.62 -5.32
CA ASN A 195 3.07 -0.58 -6.28
C ASN A 195 4.07 0.43 -5.70
N ASP A 196 4.10 0.66 -4.39
CA ASP A 196 5.07 1.58 -3.79
C ASP A 196 6.47 0.99 -3.81
N ILE A 197 6.57 -0.30 -3.43
CA ILE A 197 7.85 -1.00 -3.40
C ILE A 197 8.40 -1.19 -4.81
N THR A 198 7.56 -1.62 -5.76
CA THR A 198 7.98 -1.75 -7.15
C THR A 198 8.32 -0.39 -7.78
N ALA A 199 7.58 0.68 -7.46
CA ALA A 199 7.94 2.03 -7.92
C ALA A 199 9.34 2.45 -7.46
N ALA A 200 9.65 2.19 -6.19
CA ALA A 200 10.95 2.50 -5.62
C ALA A 200 12.07 1.71 -6.31
N GLN A 201 11.88 0.39 -6.45
CA GLN A 201 12.87 -0.49 -7.08
C GLN A 201 13.13 -0.11 -8.54
N ASP A 202 12.06 0.13 -9.32
CA ASP A 202 12.15 0.52 -10.73
C ASP A 202 12.83 1.88 -10.92
N ALA A 203 12.61 2.82 -9.98
CA ALA A 203 13.29 4.12 -9.96
C ALA A 203 14.71 4.08 -9.37
N GLY A 204 15.21 2.90 -8.98
CA GLY A 204 16.53 2.75 -8.34
C GLY A 204 16.64 3.33 -6.93
N ALA A 205 15.49 3.51 -6.25
CA ALA A 205 15.39 3.94 -4.87
C ALA A 205 15.26 2.74 -3.91
N ARG A 206 15.54 2.98 -2.62
CA ARG A 206 15.30 2.00 -1.55
C ARG A 206 13.81 2.03 -1.17
N GLY A 207 13.05 0.99 -1.56
CA GLY A 207 11.67 0.79 -1.13
C GLY A 207 11.61 0.18 0.27
N ILE A 208 10.86 0.80 1.18
CA ILE A 208 10.67 0.31 2.56
C ILE A 208 9.17 0.23 2.86
N ARG A 209 8.73 -0.95 3.30
CA ARG A 209 7.32 -1.26 3.51
C ARG A 209 6.83 -0.77 4.87
N VAL A 210 5.66 -0.12 4.85
CA VAL A 210 4.82 0.13 6.03
C VAL A 210 3.67 -0.88 6.04
N LEU A 211 3.27 -1.37 7.21
CA LEU A 211 2.15 -2.30 7.33
C LEU A 211 0.82 -1.55 7.17
N ARG A 212 -0.03 -1.99 6.23
CA ARG A 212 -1.43 -1.55 6.17
C ARG A 212 -2.17 -2.01 7.42
N ALA A 213 -2.93 -1.11 8.03
CA ALA A 213 -3.70 -1.42 9.24
C ALA A 213 -4.72 -2.54 8.99
N SER A 214 -4.82 -3.47 9.94
CA SER A 214 -5.70 -4.64 9.82
C SER A 214 -7.20 -4.29 9.85
N ASN A 215 -7.57 -3.04 10.10
CA ASN A 215 -8.92 -2.48 10.05
C ASN A 215 -9.13 -1.51 8.86
N SER A 216 -8.16 -1.35 7.96
CA SER A 216 -8.31 -0.58 6.72
C SER A 216 -9.47 -1.11 5.88
N THR A 217 -10.18 -0.23 5.17
CA THR A 217 -11.19 -0.63 4.20
C THR A 217 -10.59 -1.09 2.87
N TYR A 218 -9.31 -0.83 2.62
CA TYR A 218 -8.65 -1.24 1.40
C TYR A 218 -8.12 -2.68 1.51
N ARG A 219 -8.87 -3.62 0.92
CA ARG A 219 -8.60 -5.06 0.96
C ARG A 219 -8.40 -5.68 -0.43
N PRO A 220 -7.69 -6.81 -0.53
CA PRO A 220 -6.99 -7.53 0.55
C PRO A 220 -5.77 -6.78 1.11
N LEU A 221 -5.24 -7.22 2.26
CA LEU A 221 -3.99 -6.65 2.77
C LEU A 221 -2.82 -7.04 1.85
N PRO A 222 -1.87 -6.13 1.57
CA PRO A 222 -0.63 -6.47 0.87
C PRO A 222 0.21 -7.49 1.67
N MET A 223 0.97 -8.31 0.95
CA MET A 223 1.91 -9.25 1.55
C MET A 223 3.25 -8.52 1.79
N ALA A 224 3.38 -7.85 2.94
CA ALA A 224 4.59 -7.12 3.30
C ALA A 224 5.84 -8.03 3.28
N GLY A 225 6.91 -7.59 2.60
CA GLY A 225 8.15 -8.37 2.44
C GLY A 225 8.19 -9.28 1.22
N LYS A 226 7.12 -9.31 0.41
CA LYS A 226 6.99 -10.17 -0.78
C LYS A 226 8.10 -9.97 -1.82
N PHE A 227 8.71 -8.79 -1.90
CA PHE A 227 9.79 -8.49 -2.85
C PHE A 227 11.18 -8.55 -2.18
N GLY A 228 11.27 -9.11 -0.97
CA GLY A 228 12.49 -9.11 -0.16
C GLY A 228 12.86 -7.74 0.40
N GLU A 229 11.94 -6.78 0.34
CA GLU A 229 12.12 -5.44 0.88
C GLU A 229 12.16 -5.42 2.41
N GLU A 230 12.71 -4.34 2.96
CA GLU A 230 12.63 -4.06 4.38
C GLU A 230 11.20 -3.72 4.79
N VAL A 231 10.75 -4.25 5.92
CA VAL A 231 9.43 -3.96 6.50
C VAL A 231 9.61 -3.37 7.88
N ILE A 232 8.97 -2.23 8.14
CA ILE A 232 9.09 -1.56 9.43
C ILE A 232 8.25 -2.31 10.47
N VAL A 233 8.87 -2.70 11.58
CA VAL A 233 8.18 -3.35 12.70
C VAL A 233 7.11 -2.43 13.30
N ASN A 234 5.97 -3.01 13.72
CA ASN A 234 4.87 -2.31 14.40
C ASN A 234 4.41 -1.03 13.68
N SER A 235 4.38 -1.09 12.35
CA SER A 235 4.10 0.08 11.49
C SER A 235 2.64 0.18 11.04
N GLU A 236 1.76 -0.63 11.63
CA GLU A 236 0.34 -0.64 11.32
C GLU A 236 -0.46 0.51 11.95
N TYR A 237 0.11 1.23 12.93
CA TYR A 237 -0.50 2.34 13.65
C TYR A 237 0.37 3.61 13.66
#